data_AF-A0A0S7YJE5-F1
#
_entry.id   AF-A0A0S7YJE5-F1
#
_cell.length_a   1.000
_cell.length_b   1.000
_cell.length_c   1.000
_cell.angle_alpha   90.00
_cell.angle_beta   90.00
_cell.angle_gamma   90.00
#
_symmetry.space_group_name_H-M   'P 1'
#
loop_
_entity.id
_entity.type
_entity.pdbx_description
1 polymer ?
#
loop_
_entity_poly.entity_id
_entity_poly.type
_entity_poly.pdbx_seq_one_letter_code
_entity_poly.pdbx_strand_id
1 'polypeptide(L)'
;MLQNPPQGKPQVAWLVVVSWSMVIFATIPLARRIGEFVAWQWGKQVFTYTVLAAIAVALAAAVFYVARHRSVVAGSLIWLVAAAAVFVAYTVQLGKKSPEEAIHFVQYGVLGVLVFRALAFQRHDVSIYFSAAVICGVIGTVDEIIQWLVPQRHWDLRDVWINFFAAALVQVVIVKGLKPTYIAMRPGAGSIRFLCRLLATAAALMGVCMLNTPARIAWYAERIPGLGYLKHNESVMAEYGYRYEDPDIGVFHSRLSPDALQQADRQRAAEAAGILNIYRGRSGYKDFLGIYTPVSDPFLHEARVHLFSRDANFSWAMEGGENSDIYTLALNTAYRENQIVETYFPNTLRASDYSWSADQLEVAKKNMLPDKAFSSWVSRHLITRFTEFQIGTFFALLTLAFLLLDFYLKRYQVRSSR
;
A
#
# COMPACT_ATOMS: atom_id res chain seq x y z
N MET A 1 29.03 20.58 5.45
CA MET A 1 28.30 19.43 4.85
C MET A 1 27.77 19.70 3.43
N LEU A 2 27.42 20.94 3.08
CA LEU A 2 26.83 21.27 1.77
C LEU A 2 27.78 22.03 0.82
N GLN A 3 28.91 22.53 1.33
CA GLN A 3 29.92 23.21 0.51
C GLN A 3 30.98 22.26 -0.03
N ASN A 4 31.36 21.26 0.79
CA ASN A 4 32.31 20.21 0.45
C ASN A 4 31.66 18.84 0.59
N PRO A 5 32.13 17.83 -0.17
CA PRO A 5 31.77 16.44 0.05
C PRO A 5 31.94 16.03 1.52
N PRO A 6 31.15 15.06 2.01
CA PRO A 6 31.27 14.57 3.37
C PRO A 6 32.68 13.99 3.63
N GLN A 7 33.23 14.28 4.82
CA GLN A 7 34.50 13.75 5.29
C GLN A 7 34.28 12.46 6.11
N GLY A 8 35.26 11.57 6.11
CA GLY A 8 35.23 10.30 6.87
C GLY A 8 35.16 9.06 5.99
N LYS A 9 34.75 7.93 6.58
CA LYS A 9 34.67 6.63 5.89
C LYS A 9 33.26 6.40 5.33
N PRO A 10 33.10 6.07 4.03
CA PRO A 10 31.79 5.81 3.44
C PRO A 10 31.05 4.65 4.12
N GLN A 11 31.79 3.65 4.62
CA GLN A 11 31.25 2.50 5.35
C GLN A 11 30.45 2.92 6.59
N VAL A 12 30.91 3.96 7.31
CA VAL A 12 30.22 4.45 8.51
C VAL A 12 28.88 5.10 8.13
N ALA A 13 28.84 5.86 7.02
CA ALA A 13 27.60 6.45 6.55
C ALA A 13 26.57 5.39 6.14
N TRP A 14 27.01 4.32 5.46
CA TRP A 14 26.15 3.19 5.13
C TRP A 14 25.72 2.39 6.36
N LEU A 15 26.59 2.22 7.36
CA LEU A 15 26.22 1.58 8.62
C LEU A 15 25.10 2.35 9.33
N VAL A 16 25.13 3.70 9.30
CA VAL A 16 24.05 4.53 9.84
C VAL A 16 22.75 4.34 9.06
N VAL A 17 22.81 4.28 7.73
CA VAL A 17 21.63 3.98 6.88
C VAL A 17 21.03 2.62 7.27
N VAL A 18 21.86 1.57 7.31
CA VAL A 18 21.42 0.22 7.69
C VAL A 18 20.85 0.21 9.11
N SER A 19 21.52 0.84 10.06
CA SER A 19 21.05 0.90 11.45
C SER A 19 19.68 1.59 11.55
N TRP A 20 19.49 2.69 10.82
CA TRP A 20 18.19 3.38 10.77
C TRP A 20 17.10 2.53 10.12
N SER A 21 17.40 1.85 9.00
CA SER A 21 16.47 0.91 8.38
C SER A 21 16.10 -0.24 9.32
N MET A 22 17.06 -0.77 10.08
CA MET A 22 16.79 -1.80 11.10
C MET A 22 15.89 -1.29 12.22
N VAL A 23 16.01 -0.01 12.62
CA VAL A 23 15.08 0.61 13.58
C VAL A 23 13.67 0.65 13.00
N ILE A 24 13.50 1.09 11.75
CA ILE A 24 12.20 1.08 11.06
C ILE A 24 11.61 -0.34 11.08
N PHE A 25 12.38 -1.33 10.60
CA PHE A 25 11.91 -2.71 10.52
C PHE A 25 11.59 -3.32 11.90
N ALA A 26 12.40 -3.03 12.92
CA ALA A 26 12.15 -3.52 14.28
C ALA A 26 10.88 -2.93 14.90
N THR A 27 10.43 -1.75 14.44
CA THR A 27 9.19 -1.13 14.94
C THR A 27 7.92 -1.74 14.36
N ILE A 28 7.98 -2.44 13.22
CA ILE A 28 6.81 -3.05 12.56
C ILE A 28 5.92 -3.89 13.50
N PRO A 29 6.44 -4.93 14.19
CA PRO A 29 5.62 -5.77 15.06
C PRO A 29 5.15 -5.05 16.33
N LEU A 30 5.84 -3.98 16.73
CA LEU A 30 5.55 -3.23 17.95
C LEU A 30 4.62 -2.03 17.71
N ALA A 31 4.53 -1.52 16.48
CA ALA A 31 3.90 -0.24 16.19
C ALA A 31 2.43 -0.20 16.62
N ARG A 32 1.67 -1.30 16.47
CA ARG A 32 0.27 -1.35 16.95
C ARG A 32 0.17 -1.28 18.47
N ARG A 33 1.02 -2.03 19.19
CA ARG A 33 1.06 -2.00 20.66
C ARG A 33 1.48 -0.64 21.20
N ILE A 34 2.49 -0.03 20.57
CA ILE A 34 2.94 1.34 20.90
C ILE A 34 1.81 2.33 20.62
N GLY A 35 1.14 2.21 19.48
CA GLY A 35 -0.01 3.04 19.08
C GLY A 35 -1.14 2.98 20.10
N GLU A 36 -1.57 1.77 20.46
CA GLU A 36 -2.63 1.52 21.45
C GLU A 36 -2.23 2.05 22.85
N PHE A 37 -0.99 1.80 23.28
CA PHE A 37 -0.48 2.29 24.56
C PHE A 37 -0.47 3.82 24.65
N VAL A 38 0.09 4.50 23.65
CA VAL A 38 0.15 5.97 23.60
C VAL A 38 -1.25 6.56 23.49
N ALA A 39 -2.12 5.95 22.66
CA ALA A 39 -3.51 6.39 22.53
C ALA A 39 -4.26 6.30 23.86
N TRP A 40 -4.01 5.24 24.64
CA TRP A 40 -4.63 5.05 25.95
C TRP A 40 -4.10 6.04 27.00
N GLN A 41 -2.79 6.30 27.02
CA GLN A 41 -2.16 7.17 28.02
C GLN A 41 -2.31 8.66 27.75
N TRP A 42 -2.15 9.07 26.49
CA TRP A 42 -1.99 10.49 26.14
C TRP A 42 -2.85 10.95 24.96
N GLY A 43 -3.63 10.04 24.35
CA GLY A 43 -4.47 10.34 23.19
C GLY A 43 -3.74 10.21 21.86
N LYS A 44 -4.50 9.89 20.79
CA LYS A 44 -3.96 9.63 19.45
C LYS A 44 -3.26 10.83 18.82
N GLN A 45 -3.62 12.05 19.22
CA GLN A 45 -3.10 13.29 18.66
C GLN A 45 -1.62 13.54 19.01
N VAL A 46 -1.12 12.93 20.09
CA VAL A 46 0.26 13.11 20.55
C VAL A 46 1.26 12.73 19.47
N PHE A 47 1.04 11.61 18.78
CA PHE A 47 1.88 11.22 17.65
C PHE A 47 1.98 12.31 16.60
N THR A 48 0.83 12.82 16.14
CA THR A 48 0.78 13.91 15.16
C THR A 48 1.53 15.15 15.66
N TYR A 49 1.35 15.54 16.93
CA TYR A 49 2.07 16.68 17.50
C TYR A 49 3.58 16.45 17.62
N THR A 50 4.00 15.26 18.00
CA THR A 50 5.43 14.87 18.03
C THR A 50 6.05 14.98 16.64
N VAL A 51 5.35 14.48 15.61
CA VAL A 51 5.81 14.56 14.22
C VAL A 51 5.87 16.02 13.75
N LEU A 52 4.85 16.84 14.04
CA LEU A 52 4.83 18.26 13.71
C LEU A 52 5.96 19.04 14.42
N ALA A 53 6.23 18.74 15.69
CA ALA A 53 7.35 19.33 16.41
C ALA A 53 8.70 18.96 15.78
N ALA A 54 8.88 17.70 15.37
CA ALA A 54 10.08 17.26 14.66
C ALA A 54 10.27 18.01 13.32
N ILE A 55 9.18 18.20 12.55
CA ILE A 55 9.20 18.97 11.31
C ILE A 55 9.57 20.43 11.59
N ALA A 56 8.98 21.05 12.61
CA ALA A 56 9.26 22.44 12.98
C ALA A 56 10.73 22.65 13.38
N VAL A 57 11.29 21.74 14.19
CA VAL A 57 12.71 21.75 14.57
C VAL A 57 13.61 21.58 13.34
N ALA A 58 13.28 20.64 12.45
CA ALA A 58 14.05 20.41 11.23
C ALA A 58 14.02 21.64 10.30
N LEU A 59 12.86 22.28 10.13
CA LEU A 59 12.72 23.52 9.37
C LEU A 59 13.52 24.66 9.99
N ALA A 60 13.43 24.85 11.31
CA ALA A 60 14.18 25.88 12.02
C ALA A 60 15.70 25.68 11.85
N ALA A 61 16.19 24.44 11.98
CA ALA A 61 17.59 24.10 11.73
C ALA A 61 18.02 24.39 10.29
N ALA A 62 17.17 24.05 9.30
CA ALA A 62 17.45 24.32 7.89
C ALA A 62 17.48 25.82 7.57
N VAL A 63 16.52 26.60 8.09
CA VAL A 63 16.47 28.06 7.93
C VAL A 63 17.68 28.71 8.59
N PHE A 64 18.01 28.33 9.83
CA PHE A 64 19.18 28.82 10.54
C PHE A 64 20.49 28.53 9.78
N TYR A 65 20.62 27.33 9.24
CA TYR A 65 21.77 26.95 8.42
C TYR A 65 21.89 27.83 7.17
N VAL A 66 20.79 28.02 6.42
CA VAL A 66 20.78 28.88 5.22
C VAL A 66 21.11 30.33 5.59
N ALA A 67 20.55 30.86 6.67
CA ALA A 67 20.79 32.22 7.13
C ALA A 67 22.26 32.46 7.55
N ARG A 68 22.93 31.46 8.14
CA ARG A 68 24.34 31.59 8.54
C ARG A 68 25.36 31.42 7.43
N HIS A 69 25.04 30.66 6.37
CA HIS A 69 26.03 30.25 5.37
C HIS A 69 25.76 30.77 3.96
N ARG A 70 24.70 31.55 3.76
CA ARG A 70 24.37 32.19 2.48
C ARG A 70 23.87 33.60 2.74
N SER A 71 24.22 34.55 1.86
CA SER A 71 23.36 35.71 1.64
C SER A 71 22.00 35.16 1.18
N VAL A 72 20.98 35.32 2.01
CA VAL A 72 19.68 34.65 1.87
C VAL A 72 19.09 34.90 0.48
N VAL A 73 19.09 33.89 -0.39
CA VAL A 73 18.37 33.95 -1.66
C VAL A 73 16.93 33.53 -1.36
N ALA A 74 15.98 34.47 -1.46
CA ALA A 74 14.55 34.27 -1.15
C ALA A 74 13.98 32.95 -1.72
N GLY A 75 14.44 32.53 -2.91
CA GLY A 75 14.06 31.27 -3.53
C GLY A 75 14.35 30.02 -2.68
N SER A 76 15.45 29.96 -1.93
CA SER A 76 15.76 28.81 -1.06
C SER A 76 14.79 28.69 0.11
N LEU A 77 14.40 29.82 0.71
CA LEU A 77 13.40 29.84 1.80
C LEU A 77 12.02 29.42 1.30
N ILE A 78 11.62 29.86 0.09
CA ILE A 78 10.36 29.44 -0.53
C ILE A 78 10.29 27.92 -0.65
N TRP A 79 11.36 27.27 -1.12
CA TRP A 79 11.38 25.80 -1.24
C TRP A 79 11.37 25.10 0.12
N LEU A 80 12.05 25.62 1.14
CA LEU A 80 12.02 25.06 2.49
C LEU A 80 10.61 25.16 3.10
N VAL A 81 9.98 26.33 3.01
CA VAL A 81 8.62 26.56 3.53
C VAL A 81 7.60 25.72 2.75
N ALA A 82 7.68 25.68 1.42
CA ALA A 82 6.77 24.89 0.60
C ALA A 82 6.89 23.40 0.91
N ALA A 83 8.10 22.85 1.00
CA ALA A 83 8.29 21.45 1.34
C ALA A 83 7.84 21.14 2.77
N ALA A 84 8.09 22.03 3.73
CA ALA A 84 7.59 21.87 5.09
C ALA A 84 6.05 21.91 5.15
N ALA A 85 5.41 22.80 4.39
CA ALA A 85 3.96 22.86 4.28
C ALA A 85 3.36 21.56 3.71
N VAL A 86 3.99 21.00 2.66
CA VAL A 86 3.60 19.68 2.13
C VAL A 86 3.80 18.58 3.18
N PHE A 87 4.94 18.58 3.88
CA PHE A 87 5.20 17.62 4.95
C PHE A 87 4.16 17.68 6.07
N VAL A 88 3.81 18.89 6.52
CA VAL A 88 2.78 19.14 7.54
C VAL A 88 1.40 18.69 7.04
N ALA A 89 1.02 19.06 5.82
CA ALA A 89 -0.27 18.70 5.25
C ALA A 89 -0.45 17.17 5.17
N TYR A 90 0.56 16.46 4.66
CA TYR A 90 0.56 14.99 4.62
C TYR A 90 0.54 14.39 6.03
N THR A 91 1.38 14.89 6.95
CA THR A 91 1.42 14.41 8.34
C THR A 91 0.06 14.54 9.03
N VAL A 92 -0.62 15.68 8.88
CA VAL A 92 -1.96 15.89 9.46
C VAL A 92 -2.99 15.01 8.78
N GLN A 93 -2.94 14.83 7.47
CA GLN A 93 -3.86 13.96 6.74
C GLN A 93 -3.70 12.49 7.14
N LEU A 94 -2.47 12.00 7.24
CA LEU A 94 -2.14 10.64 7.67
C LEU A 94 -2.51 10.45 9.14
N GLY A 95 -2.12 11.36 10.02
CA GLY A 95 -2.36 11.28 11.46
C GLY A 95 -3.84 11.27 11.86
N LYS A 96 -4.75 11.77 11.00
CA LYS A 96 -6.20 11.63 11.21
C LYS A 96 -6.69 10.19 11.06
N LYS A 97 -6.06 9.40 10.19
CA LYS A 97 -6.44 8.02 9.89
C LYS A 97 -5.61 7.02 10.69
N SER A 98 -4.29 7.23 10.70
CA SER A 98 -3.28 6.30 11.16
C SER A 98 -2.07 7.11 11.65
N PRO A 99 -1.97 7.37 12.97
CA PRO A 99 -0.82 8.08 13.54
C PRO A 99 0.53 7.42 13.24
N GLU A 100 0.55 6.10 13.09
CA GLU A 100 1.72 5.32 12.73
C GLU A 100 2.22 5.60 11.29
N GLU A 101 1.32 5.85 10.33
CA GLU A 101 1.69 6.28 8.97
C GLU A 101 2.42 7.64 9.00
N ALA A 102 2.02 8.55 9.89
CA ALA A 102 2.65 9.86 10.02
C ALA A 102 4.09 9.77 10.58
N ILE A 103 4.35 8.85 11.51
CA ILE A 103 5.70 8.60 12.04
C ILE A 103 6.59 8.00 10.94
N HIS A 104 6.10 6.99 10.22
CA HIS A 104 6.82 6.38 9.10
C HIS A 104 7.20 7.44 8.06
N PHE A 105 6.28 8.34 7.72
CA PHE A 105 6.55 9.42 6.78
C PHE A 105 7.78 10.26 7.16
N VAL A 106 7.94 10.60 8.44
CA VAL A 106 9.15 11.32 8.90
C VAL A 106 10.37 10.41 8.99
N GLN A 107 10.23 9.14 9.39
CA GLN A 107 11.34 8.19 9.41
C GLN A 107 11.96 8.01 8.02
N TYR A 108 11.14 7.95 6.97
CA TYR A 108 11.60 7.88 5.57
C TYR A 108 12.17 9.20 5.07
N GLY A 109 11.65 10.35 5.55
CA GLY A 109 12.29 11.64 5.33
C GLY A 109 13.72 11.69 5.88
N VAL A 110 13.92 11.23 7.12
CA VAL A 110 15.25 11.13 7.75
C VAL A 110 16.14 10.15 6.99
N LEU A 111 15.62 8.97 6.64
CA LEU A 111 16.34 7.99 5.82
C LEU A 111 16.80 8.59 4.49
N GLY A 112 15.97 9.42 3.84
CA GLY A 112 16.32 10.16 2.63
C GLY A 112 17.55 11.07 2.79
N VAL A 113 17.69 11.76 3.92
CA VAL A 113 18.89 12.56 4.24
C VAL A 113 20.11 11.64 4.42
N LEU A 114 19.95 10.54 5.17
CA LEU A 114 21.04 9.61 5.47
C LEU A 114 21.58 8.93 4.20
N VAL A 115 20.69 8.48 3.31
CA VAL A 115 21.05 7.88 2.04
C VAL A 115 21.72 8.90 1.12
N PHE A 116 21.21 10.13 1.03
CA PHE A 116 21.88 11.21 0.30
C PHE A 116 23.32 11.41 0.81
N ARG A 117 23.51 11.51 2.13
CA ARG A 117 24.82 11.66 2.75
C ARG A 117 25.75 10.49 2.40
N ALA A 118 25.26 9.25 2.45
CA ALA A 118 26.05 8.06 2.16
C ALA A 118 26.48 8.01 0.68
N LEU A 119 25.58 8.36 -0.24
CA LEU A 119 25.89 8.44 -1.66
C LEU A 119 26.86 9.58 -2.00
N ALA A 120 26.82 10.69 -1.25
CA ALA A 120 27.65 11.86 -1.49
C ALA A 120 29.16 11.62 -1.29
N PHE A 121 29.58 10.46 -0.75
CA PHE A 121 30.99 10.05 -0.73
C PHE A 121 31.52 9.57 -2.08
N GLN A 122 30.63 9.09 -2.96
CA GLN A 122 31.02 8.44 -4.22
C GLN A 122 30.43 9.15 -5.44
N ARG A 123 29.37 9.94 -5.25
CA ARG A 123 28.60 10.57 -6.32
C ARG A 123 28.42 12.04 -6.05
N HIS A 124 28.78 12.85 -7.04
CA HIS A 124 28.78 14.31 -6.94
C HIS A 124 28.02 14.92 -8.13
N ASP A 125 26.96 14.28 -8.59
CA ASP A 125 26.11 14.79 -9.67
C ASP A 125 24.62 14.62 -9.35
N VAL A 126 23.76 15.32 -10.09
CA VAL A 126 22.31 15.40 -9.85
C VAL A 126 21.58 14.05 -9.78
N SER A 127 22.15 12.96 -10.32
CA SER A 127 21.54 11.64 -10.20
C SER A 127 21.49 11.13 -8.75
N ILE A 128 22.30 11.71 -7.85
CA ILE A 128 22.33 11.37 -6.42
C ILE A 128 20.95 11.51 -5.78
N TYR A 129 20.21 12.56 -6.12
CA TYR A 129 18.91 12.86 -5.54
C TYR A 129 17.90 11.78 -5.90
N PHE A 130 17.77 11.48 -7.20
CA PHE A 130 16.84 10.45 -7.63
C PHE A 130 17.29 9.05 -7.17
N SER A 131 18.60 8.77 -7.17
CA SER A 131 19.14 7.52 -6.63
C SER A 131 18.80 7.35 -5.14
N ALA A 132 18.91 8.42 -4.33
CA ALA A 132 18.56 8.37 -2.92
C ALA A 132 17.08 8.08 -2.70
N ALA A 133 16.19 8.72 -3.47
CA ALA A 133 14.76 8.44 -3.42
C ALA A 133 14.43 6.99 -3.83
N VAL A 134 15.04 6.47 -4.91
CA VAL A 134 14.85 5.08 -5.36
C VAL A 134 15.34 4.08 -4.31
N ILE A 135 16.50 4.31 -3.68
CA ILE A 135 16.98 3.43 -2.59
C ILE A 135 16.00 3.43 -1.42
N CYS A 136 15.47 4.59 -1.03
CA CYS A 136 14.45 4.66 0.02
C CYS A 136 13.16 3.94 -0.40
N GLY A 137 12.75 4.01 -1.67
CA GLY A 137 11.62 3.25 -2.19
C GLY A 137 11.85 1.74 -2.19
N VAL A 138 13.08 1.28 -2.48
CA VAL A 138 13.44 -0.14 -2.34
C VAL A 138 13.36 -0.57 -0.89
N ILE A 139 13.93 0.20 0.04
CA ILE A 139 13.84 -0.06 1.48
C ILE A 139 12.38 -0.06 1.94
N GLY A 140 11.57 0.89 1.46
CA GLY A 140 10.13 0.96 1.73
C GLY A 140 9.34 -0.21 1.16
N THR A 141 9.75 -0.77 0.03
CA THR A 141 9.13 -1.99 -0.50
C THR A 141 9.50 -3.19 0.37
N VAL A 142 10.74 -3.27 0.85
CA VAL A 142 11.17 -4.32 1.80
C VAL A 142 10.44 -4.20 3.14
N ASP A 143 10.24 -2.98 3.63
CA ASP A 143 9.42 -2.71 4.81
C ASP A 143 8.02 -3.32 4.68
N GLU A 144 7.32 -3.00 3.59
CA GLU A 144 5.99 -3.55 3.32
C GLU A 144 5.99 -5.08 3.16
N ILE A 145 7.05 -5.67 2.58
CA ILE A 145 7.21 -7.14 2.54
C ILE A 145 7.33 -7.71 3.96
N ILE A 146 8.10 -7.06 4.84
CA ILE A 146 8.22 -7.49 6.24
C ILE A 146 6.88 -7.31 6.96
N GLN A 147 6.18 -6.19 6.74
CA GLN A 147 4.84 -5.97 7.30
C GLN A 147 3.87 -7.06 6.88
N TRP A 148 3.85 -7.44 5.61
CA TRP A 148 3.03 -8.54 5.11
C TRP A 148 3.32 -9.89 5.79
N LEU A 149 4.58 -10.17 6.10
CA LEU A 149 4.97 -11.38 6.83
C LEU A 149 4.50 -11.37 8.29
N VAL A 150 4.26 -10.20 8.89
CA VAL A 150 3.78 -10.06 10.26
C VAL A 150 2.26 -10.30 10.30
N PRO A 151 1.76 -11.19 11.17
CA PRO A 151 0.32 -11.42 11.30
C PRO A 151 -0.46 -10.14 11.59
N GLN A 152 -1.66 -10.01 11.01
CA GLN A 152 -2.58 -8.87 11.23
C GLN A 152 -2.03 -7.51 10.73
N ARG A 153 -1.07 -7.56 9.81
CA ARG A 153 -0.59 -6.41 9.05
C ARG A 153 -0.88 -6.63 7.57
N HIS A 154 -0.99 -5.53 6.84
CA HIS A 154 -1.36 -5.55 5.44
C HIS A 154 -0.23 -4.98 4.60
N TRP A 155 -0.07 -5.53 3.40
CA TRP A 155 0.74 -4.91 2.37
C TRP A 155 -0.08 -3.86 1.63
N ASP A 156 0.44 -2.64 1.46
CA ASP A 156 -0.22 -1.62 0.64
C ASP A 156 0.77 -0.85 -0.25
N LEU A 157 0.49 -0.80 -1.57
CA LEU A 157 1.23 0.03 -2.52
C LEU A 157 1.23 1.51 -2.12
N ARG A 158 0.17 1.97 -1.46
CA ARG A 158 0.07 3.33 -0.96
C ARG A 158 1.18 3.61 0.05
N ASP A 159 1.53 2.66 0.90
CA ASP A 159 2.54 2.85 1.94
C ASP A 159 3.95 2.84 1.33
N VAL A 160 4.21 1.97 0.34
CA VAL A 160 5.43 2.06 -0.50
C VAL A 160 5.56 3.46 -1.14
N TRP A 161 4.46 3.98 -1.70
CA TRP A 161 4.46 5.31 -2.31
C TRP A 161 4.70 6.43 -1.29
N ILE A 162 4.07 6.38 -0.13
CA ILE A 162 4.26 7.37 0.94
C ILE A 162 5.74 7.40 1.38
N ASN A 163 6.35 6.23 1.56
CA ASN A 163 7.76 6.09 1.94
C ASN A 163 8.71 6.67 0.88
N PHE A 164 8.46 6.36 -0.40
CA PHE A 164 9.21 6.94 -1.52
C PHE A 164 9.02 8.47 -1.61
N PHE A 165 7.78 8.93 -1.48
CA PHE A 165 7.41 10.34 -1.59
C PHE A 165 8.05 11.19 -0.50
N ALA A 166 8.09 10.70 0.75
CA ALA A 166 8.79 11.34 1.86
C ALA A 166 10.27 11.59 1.53
N ALA A 167 10.95 10.54 1.07
CA ALA A 167 12.36 10.62 0.71
C ALA A 167 12.57 11.58 -0.47
N ALA A 168 11.74 11.49 -1.52
CA ALA A 168 11.79 12.37 -2.68
C ALA A 168 11.58 13.85 -2.32
N LEU A 169 10.64 14.16 -1.43
CA LEU A 169 10.38 15.52 -0.95
C LEU A 169 11.59 16.09 -0.20
N VAL A 170 12.26 15.27 0.61
CA VAL A 170 13.54 15.65 1.24
C VAL A 170 14.64 15.89 0.21
N GLN A 171 14.69 15.12 -0.89
CA GLN A 171 15.65 15.41 -1.96
C GLN A 171 15.37 16.77 -2.63
N VAL A 172 14.10 17.17 -2.77
CA VAL A 172 13.72 18.53 -3.22
C VAL A 172 14.23 19.59 -2.24
N VAL A 173 14.08 19.37 -0.94
CA VAL A 173 14.64 20.24 0.11
C VAL A 173 16.15 20.37 -0.04
N ILE A 174 16.87 19.27 -0.25
CA ILE A 174 18.33 19.30 -0.39
C ILE A 174 18.73 20.05 -1.67
N VAL A 175 18.14 19.73 -2.82
CA VAL A 175 18.56 20.32 -4.10
C VAL A 175 18.10 21.77 -4.29
N LYS A 176 16.88 22.14 -3.87
CA LYS A 176 16.32 23.48 -4.07
C LYS A 176 16.41 24.38 -2.84
N GLY A 177 16.32 23.83 -1.64
CA GLY A 177 16.48 24.59 -0.39
C GLY A 177 17.95 24.78 -0.03
N LEU A 178 18.64 23.66 0.22
CA LEU A 178 20.01 23.65 0.75
C LEU A 178 21.09 23.89 -0.33
N LYS A 179 20.83 23.48 -1.58
CA LYS A 179 21.66 23.73 -2.78
C LYS A 179 23.16 23.43 -2.57
N PRO A 180 23.56 22.17 -2.31
CA PRO A 180 24.97 21.83 -2.16
C PRO A 180 25.77 22.19 -3.41
N THR A 181 26.91 22.86 -3.24
CA THR A 181 27.67 23.47 -4.36
C THR A 181 28.59 22.50 -5.08
N TYR A 182 28.94 21.39 -4.43
CA TYR A 182 29.84 20.38 -5.00
C TYR A 182 29.12 19.37 -5.92
N ILE A 183 27.81 19.53 -6.15
CA ILE A 183 27.03 18.64 -7.01
C ILE A 183 26.98 19.20 -8.44
N ALA A 184 27.54 18.45 -9.38
CA ALA A 184 27.51 18.75 -10.80
C ALA A 184 26.10 18.57 -11.39
N MET A 185 25.71 19.50 -12.27
CA MET A 185 24.37 19.51 -12.88
C MET A 185 24.15 18.44 -13.94
N ARG A 186 25.22 17.85 -14.49
CA ARG A 186 25.14 16.81 -15.52
C ARG A 186 25.48 15.45 -14.91
N PRO A 187 24.62 14.43 -15.04
CA PRO A 187 24.91 13.12 -14.50
C PRO A 187 26.05 12.44 -15.28
N GLY A 188 27.03 11.90 -14.57
CA GLY A 188 28.09 11.11 -15.19
C GLY A 188 27.57 9.76 -15.69
N ALA A 189 28.18 9.18 -16.72
CA ALA A 189 27.78 7.88 -17.25
C ALA A 189 27.85 6.76 -16.20
N GLY A 190 28.85 6.79 -15.30
CA GLY A 190 28.92 5.85 -14.17
C GLY A 190 27.74 5.99 -13.20
N SER A 191 27.22 7.20 -13.06
CA SER A 191 26.09 7.48 -12.18
C SER A 191 24.76 7.06 -12.78
N ILE A 192 24.57 7.29 -14.08
CA ILE A 192 23.41 6.77 -14.83
C ILE A 192 23.38 5.25 -14.79
N ARG A 193 24.54 4.59 -14.99
CA ARG A 193 24.65 3.12 -14.92
C ARG A 193 24.22 2.56 -13.57
N PHE A 194 24.64 3.20 -12.49
CA PHE A 194 24.20 2.82 -11.14
C PHE A 194 22.71 3.03 -10.93
N LEU A 195 22.17 4.17 -11.38
CA LEU A 195 20.74 4.43 -11.31
C LEU A 195 19.95 3.38 -12.11
N CYS A 196 20.44 2.95 -13.28
CA CYS A 196 19.82 1.87 -14.05
C CYS A 196 19.75 0.57 -13.24
N ARG A 197 20.83 0.19 -12.55
CA ARG A 197 20.81 -1.00 -11.67
C ARG A 197 19.84 -0.86 -10.50
N LEU A 198 19.77 0.33 -9.89
CA LEU A 198 18.80 0.60 -8.84
C LEU A 198 17.36 0.49 -9.34
N LEU A 199 17.05 1.09 -10.50
CA LEU A 199 15.73 1.00 -11.10
C LEU A 199 15.38 -0.41 -11.55
N ALA A 200 16.34 -1.17 -12.07
CA ALA A 200 16.17 -2.59 -12.38
C ALA A 200 15.84 -3.41 -11.12
N THR A 201 16.51 -3.11 -10.01
CA THR A 201 16.26 -3.76 -8.70
C THR A 201 14.88 -3.39 -8.16
N ALA A 202 14.51 -2.10 -8.21
CA ALA A 202 13.19 -1.64 -7.77
C ALA A 202 12.07 -2.24 -8.62
N ALA A 203 12.23 -2.27 -9.95
CA ALA A 203 11.27 -2.89 -10.87
C ALA A 203 11.15 -4.40 -10.65
N ALA A 204 12.27 -5.10 -10.45
CA ALA A 204 12.26 -6.54 -10.17
C ALA A 204 11.57 -6.84 -8.84
N LEU A 205 11.90 -6.09 -7.78
CA LEU A 205 11.30 -6.25 -6.46
C LEU A 205 9.79 -5.99 -6.49
N MET A 206 9.37 -4.89 -7.11
CA MET A 206 7.94 -4.58 -7.28
C MET A 206 7.24 -5.65 -8.12
N GLY A 207 7.87 -6.13 -9.19
CA GLY A 207 7.36 -7.24 -10.00
C GLY A 207 7.17 -8.51 -9.18
N VAL A 208 8.10 -8.85 -8.29
CA VAL A 208 7.96 -9.98 -7.35
C VAL A 208 6.76 -9.78 -6.42
N CYS A 209 6.58 -8.60 -5.83
CA CYS A 209 5.43 -8.31 -4.97
C CYS A 209 4.10 -8.43 -5.73
N MET A 210 4.02 -7.82 -6.91
CA MET A 210 2.82 -7.83 -7.75
C MET A 210 2.48 -9.23 -8.29
N LEU A 211 3.48 -10.10 -8.42
CA LEU A 211 3.29 -11.50 -8.77
C LEU A 211 3.06 -12.39 -7.55
N ASN A 212 3.20 -11.92 -6.32
CA ASN A 212 2.98 -12.74 -5.13
C ASN A 212 1.47 -12.90 -4.83
N THR A 213 0.78 -13.66 -5.69
CA THR A 213 -0.66 -13.90 -5.67
C THR A 213 -1.06 -15.00 -4.69
N PRO A 214 -2.36 -15.10 -4.29
CA PRO A 214 -2.83 -16.15 -3.39
C PRO A 214 -2.40 -17.57 -3.79
N ALA A 215 -2.46 -17.89 -5.08
CA ALA A 215 -2.02 -19.19 -5.58
C ALA A 215 -0.51 -19.44 -5.37
N ARG A 216 0.34 -18.43 -5.56
CA ARG A 216 1.78 -18.55 -5.28
C ARG A 216 2.04 -18.66 -3.78
N ILE A 217 1.33 -17.87 -2.96
CA ILE A 217 1.39 -17.93 -1.49
C ILE A 217 1.08 -19.35 -1.02
N ALA A 218 -0.04 -19.92 -1.48
CA ALA A 218 -0.41 -21.31 -1.16
C ALA A 218 0.70 -22.29 -1.57
N TRP A 219 1.24 -22.15 -2.78
CA TRP A 219 2.26 -23.05 -3.33
C TRP A 219 3.52 -23.13 -2.46
N TYR A 220 4.10 -21.99 -2.04
CA TYR A 220 5.31 -22.03 -1.20
C TYR A 220 5.00 -22.23 0.29
N ALA A 221 3.83 -21.82 0.79
CA ALA A 221 3.43 -22.07 2.17
C ALA A 221 3.31 -23.58 2.47
N GLU A 222 3.00 -24.39 1.45
CA GLU A 222 2.99 -25.86 1.54
C GLU A 222 4.37 -26.51 1.53
N ARG A 223 5.35 -25.85 0.91
CA ARG A 223 6.67 -26.43 0.59
C ARG A 223 7.76 -25.98 1.54
N ILE A 224 7.59 -24.81 2.16
CA ILE A 224 8.60 -24.20 3.03
C ILE A 224 8.15 -24.36 4.49
N PRO A 225 8.88 -25.14 5.31
CA PRO A 225 8.61 -25.25 6.73
C PRO A 225 8.57 -23.88 7.41
N GLY A 226 7.55 -23.63 8.23
CA GLY A 226 7.37 -22.36 8.95
C GLY A 226 6.56 -21.30 8.20
N LEU A 227 6.24 -21.47 6.92
CA LEU A 227 5.40 -20.53 6.15
C LEU A 227 3.92 -20.91 6.07
N GLY A 228 3.50 -22.03 6.68
CA GLY A 228 2.11 -22.49 6.64
C GLY A 228 1.09 -21.49 7.18
N TYR A 229 1.49 -20.63 8.12
CA TYR A 229 0.62 -19.57 8.68
C TYR A 229 0.16 -18.55 7.63
N LEU A 230 0.89 -18.39 6.52
CA LEU A 230 0.55 -17.45 5.46
C LEU A 230 -0.75 -17.82 4.72
N LYS A 231 -1.19 -19.08 4.78
CA LYS A 231 -2.50 -19.50 4.25
C LYS A 231 -3.67 -18.87 5.01
N HIS A 232 -3.45 -18.55 6.27
CA HIS A 232 -4.42 -17.94 7.17
C HIS A 232 -4.18 -16.44 7.34
N ASN A 233 -3.26 -15.86 6.56
CA ASN A 233 -3.08 -14.43 6.53
C ASN A 233 -4.17 -13.80 5.66
N GLU A 234 -4.99 -12.94 6.26
CA GLU A 234 -6.04 -12.20 5.55
C GLU A 234 -5.45 -11.26 4.48
N SER A 235 -4.22 -10.78 4.69
CA SER A 235 -3.52 -9.93 3.72
C SER A 235 -2.72 -10.74 2.71
N VAL A 236 -2.92 -10.39 1.45
CA VAL A 236 -2.12 -10.85 0.32
C VAL A 236 -1.53 -9.63 -0.40
N MET A 237 -0.40 -9.80 -1.08
CA MET A 237 0.28 -8.66 -1.74
C MET A 237 -0.49 -8.20 -2.97
N ALA A 238 -0.87 -9.11 -3.86
CA ALA A 238 -1.57 -8.74 -5.08
C ALA A 238 -2.67 -9.76 -5.39
N GLU A 239 -3.85 -9.23 -5.71
CA GLU A 239 -4.99 -10.03 -6.12
C GLU A 239 -5.46 -9.60 -7.50
N TYR A 240 -5.67 -10.60 -8.36
CA TYR A 240 -6.24 -10.44 -9.68
C TYR A 240 -7.63 -11.04 -9.68
N GLY A 241 -8.50 -10.51 -10.51
CA GLY A 241 -9.86 -11.00 -10.61
C GLY A 241 -10.56 -10.53 -11.86
N TYR A 242 -11.87 -10.66 -11.82
CA TYR A 242 -12.77 -10.41 -12.94
C TYR A 242 -13.73 -9.31 -12.54
N ARG A 243 -13.90 -8.34 -13.44
CA ARG A 243 -14.92 -7.30 -13.30
C ARG A 243 -16.19 -7.81 -13.97
N TYR A 244 -17.27 -7.83 -13.21
CA TYR A 244 -18.60 -8.21 -13.67
C TYR A 244 -19.39 -6.94 -13.94
N GLU A 245 -20.00 -6.88 -15.12
CA GLU A 245 -20.91 -5.82 -15.54
C GLU A 245 -22.26 -6.46 -15.76
N ASP A 246 -23.15 -6.26 -14.79
CA ASP A 246 -24.50 -6.81 -14.81
C ASP A 246 -25.49 -5.66 -15.14
N PRO A 247 -26.26 -5.76 -16.23
CA PRO A 247 -27.19 -4.70 -16.63
C PRO A 247 -28.26 -4.40 -15.58
N ASP A 248 -28.68 -5.40 -14.81
CA ASP A 248 -29.78 -5.28 -13.87
C ASP A 248 -29.28 -4.86 -12.48
N ILE A 249 -28.05 -5.22 -12.13
CA ILE A 249 -27.48 -4.99 -10.78
C ILE A 249 -26.48 -3.83 -10.77
N GLY A 250 -25.55 -3.79 -11.73
CA GLY A 250 -24.41 -2.87 -11.75
C GLY A 250 -23.07 -3.59 -11.84
N VAL A 251 -22.04 -3.01 -11.22
CA VAL A 251 -20.66 -3.53 -11.30
C VAL A 251 -20.26 -4.20 -9.99
N PHE A 252 -19.64 -5.37 -10.06
CA PHE A 252 -18.93 -5.98 -8.93
C PHE A 252 -17.66 -6.70 -9.40
N HIS A 253 -16.87 -7.18 -8.45
CA HIS A 253 -15.60 -7.83 -8.73
C HIS A 253 -15.57 -9.19 -8.01
N SER A 254 -14.96 -10.19 -8.63
CA SER A 254 -14.74 -11.50 -8.01
C SER A 254 -13.37 -12.04 -8.36
N ARG A 255 -12.79 -12.82 -7.45
CA ARG A 255 -11.56 -13.59 -7.70
C ARG A 255 -11.78 -14.73 -8.71
N LEU A 256 -13.03 -15.14 -8.90
CA LEU A 256 -13.41 -16.25 -9.75
C LEU A 256 -13.91 -15.75 -11.10
N SER A 257 -13.53 -16.47 -12.16
CA SER A 257 -14.14 -16.27 -13.48
C SER A 257 -15.62 -16.67 -13.45
N PRO A 258 -16.44 -16.19 -14.40
CA PRO A 258 -17.87 -16.53 -14.42
C PRO A 258 -18.12 -18.05 -14.37
N ASP A 259 -17.35 -18.81 -15.16
CA ASP A 259 -17.46 -20.27 -15.19
C ASP A 259 -17.02 -20.92 -13.88
N ALA A 260 -15.91 -20.45 -13.29
CA ALA A 260 -15.41 -20.99 -12.03
C ALA A 260 -16.35 -20.70 -10.86
N LEU A 261 -16.95 -19.50 -10.85
CA LEU A 261 -17.93 -19.09 -9.85
C LEU A 261 -19.20 -19.94 -9.93
N GLN A 262 -19.74 -20.09 -11.15
CA GLN A 262 -20.92 -20.93 -11.39
C GLN A 262 -20.64 -22.40 -11.05
N GLN A 263 -19.48 -22.92 -11.44
CA GLN A 263 -19.08 -24.29 -11.13
C GLN A 263 -18.95 -24.51 -9.63
N ALA A 264 -18.28 -23.61 -8.91
CA ALA A 264 -18.12 -23.68 -7.48
C ALA A 264 -19.47 -23.64 -6.74
N ASP A 265 -20.37 -22.73 -7.12
CA ASP A 265 -21.72 -22.66 -6.54
C ASP A 265 -22.50 -23.96 -6.78
N ARG A 266 -22.45 -24.53 -7.99
CA ARG A 266 -23.14 -25.80 -8.29
C ARG A 266 -22.57 -26.99 -7.52
N GLN A 267 -21.25 -27.09 -7.44
CA GLN A 267 -20.57 -28.27 -6.90
C GLN A 267 -20.45 -28.24 -5.38
N ARG A 268 -20.35 -27.05 -4.79
CA ARG A 268 -20.03 -26.88 -3.36
C ARG A 268 -21.15 -26.25 -2.54
N ALA A 269 -22.33 -25.99 -3.12
CA ALA A 269 -23.44 -25.32 -2.43
C ALA A 269 -23.74 -25.86 -1.02
N ALA A 270 -23.90 -27.18 -0.87
CA ALA A 270 -24.27 -27.78 0.42
C ALA A 270 -23.15 -27.66 1.47
N GLU A 271 -21.91 -27.90 1.06
CA GLU A 271 -20.72 -27.72 1.90
C GLU A 271 -20.58 -26.25 2.34
N ALA A 272 -20.64 -25.34 1.36
CA ALA A 272 -20.48 -23.91 1.59
C ALA A 272 -21.59 -23.36 2.49
N ALA A 273 -22.85 -23.74 2.26
CA ALA A 273 -23.97 -23.35 3.09
C ALA A 273 -23.83 -23.82 4.54
N GLY A 274 -23.42 -25.08 4.76
CA GLY A 274 -23.16 -25.61 6.10
C GLY A 274 -22.11 -24.79 6.85
N ILE A 275 -21.03 -24.41 6.16
CA ILE A 275 -19.98 -23.55 6.73
C ILE A 275 -20.52 -22.15 7.02
N LEU A 276 -21.20 -21.52 6.07
CA LEU A 276 -21.75 -20.17 6.25
C LEU A 276 -22.70 -20.12 7.46
N ASN A 277 -23.55 -21.14 7.63
CA ASN A 277 -24.49 -21.23 8.75
C ASN A 277 -23.80 -21.27 10.12
N ILE A 278 -22.61 -21.88 10.22
CA ILE A 278 -21.82 -21.89 11.47
C ILE A 278 -21.38 -20.46 11.84
N TYR A 279 -21.03 -19.64 10.85
CA TYR A 279 -20.52 -18.28 11.05
C TYR A 279 -21.59 -17.20 10.83
N ARG A 280 -22.85 -17.55 11.12
CA ARG A 280 -23.98 -16.62 11.02
C ARG A 280 -23.85 -15.48 12.03
N GLY A 281 -24.06 -14.25 11.56
CA GLY A 281 -23.98 -13.03 12.38
C GLY A 281 -22.63 -12.31 12.33
N ARG A 282 -22.55 -11.17 13.04
CA ARG A 282 -21.37 -10.28 13.00
C ARG A 282 -20.20 -10.79 13.87
N SER A 283 -20.48 -11.50 14.97
CA SER A 283 -19.44 -11.95 15.92
C SER A 283 -18.49 -12.99 15.32
N GLY A 284 -18.99 -13.94 14.53
CA GLY A 284 -18.18 -14.97 13.89
C GLY A 284 -17.48 -14.53 12.59
N TYR A 285 -17.75 -13.32 12.10
CA TYR A 285 -17.22 -12.87 10.80
C TYR A 285 -15.70 -12.76 10.80
N LYS A 286 -15.10 -12.26 11.88
CA LYS A 286 -13.65 -12.14 11.99
C LYS A 286 -12.96 -13.50 11.99
N ASP A 287 -13.51 -14.46 12.74
CA ASP A 287 -12.98 -15.82 12.80
C ASP A 287 -13.11 -16.51 11.44
N PHE A 288 -14.23 -16.30 10.75
CA PHE A 288 -14.43 -16.77 9.38
C PHE A 288 -13.32 -16.26 8.44
N LEU A 289 -13.01 -14.95 8.45
CA LEU A 289 -12.01 -14.37 7.55
C LEU A 289 -10.60 -14.90 7.81
N GLY A 290 -10.27 -15.25 9.06
CA GLY A 290 -8.98 -15.88 9.38
C GLY A 290 -8.85 -17.33 8.91
N ILE A 291 -9.97 -18.03 8.74
CA ILE A 291 -10.00 -19.44 8.32
C ILE A 291 -10.17 -19.55 6.79
N TYR A 292 -11.15 -18.85 6.24
CA TYR A 292 -11.52 -18.82 4.82
C TYR A 292 -11.03 -17.52 4.19
N THR A 293 -9.75 -17.51 3.85
CA THR A 293 -9.04 -16.39 3.21
C THR A 293 -9.14 -16.51 1.68
N PRO A 294 -8.75 -15.47 0.93
CA PRO A 294 -8.54 -15.58 -0.52
C PRO A 294 -7.55 -16.69 -0.93
N VAL A 295 -6.67 -17.12 -0.02
CA VAL A 295 -5.67 -18.17 -0.24
C VAL A 295 -6.26 -19.56 0.01
N SER A 296 -7.02 -19.73 1.10
CA SER A 296 -7.53 -21.02 1.53
C SER A 296 -8.85 -21.40 0.85
N ASP A 297 -9.78 -20.45 0.67
CA ASP A 297 -11.06 -20.70 -0.01
C ASP A 297 -11.63 -19.41 -0.62
N PRO A 298 -11.26 -19.07 -1.87
CA PRO A 298 -11.73 -17.85 -2.52
C PRO A 298 -13.24 -17.84 -2.78
N PHE A 299 -13.87 -19.00 -2.96
CA PHE A 299 -15.32 -19.08 -3.20
C PHE A 299 -16.11 -18.75 -1.94
N LEU A 300 -15.81 -19.43 -0.83
CA LEU A 300 -16.46 -19.16 0.45
C LEU A 300 -16.19 -17.74 0.94
N HIS A 301 -14.96 -17.26 0.76
CA HIS A 301 -14.59 -15.89 1.08
C HIS A 301 -15.47 -14.88 0.34
N GLU A 302 -15.58 -14.99 -0.99
CA GLU A 302 -16.37 -14.07 -1.82
C GLU A 302 -17.86 -14.10 -1.41
N ALA A 303 -18.45 -15.29 -1.26
CA ALA A 303 -19.84 -15.45 -0.86
C ALA A 303 -20.11 -14.77 0.50
N ARG A 304 -19.24 -15.01 1.49
CA ARG A 304 -19.43 -14.48 2.85
C ARG A 304 -19.27 -12.98 2.93
N VAL A 305 -18.35 -12.39 2.17
CA VAL A 305 -18.11 -10.94 2.17
C VAL A 305 -19.30 -10.20 1.52
N HIS A 306 -19.87 -10.74 0.44
CA HIS A 306 -21.12 -10.20 -0.13
C HIS A 306 -22.29 -10.31 0.85
N LEU A 307 -22.48 -11.49 1.48
CA LEU A 307 -23.49 -11.67 2.53
C LEU A 307 -23.30 -10.70 3.71
N PHE A 308 -22.06 -10.48 4.14
CA PHE A 308 -21.73 -9.52 5.19
C PHE A 308 -22.07 -8.10 4.77
N SER A 309 -21.65 -7.66 3.57
CA SER A 309 -21.95 -6.34 3.02
C SER A 309 -23.46 -6.09 2.99
N ARG A 310 -24.22 -7.07 2.48
CA ARG A 310 -25.68 -7.06 2.44
C ARG A 310 -26.28 -6.87 3.83
N ASP A 311 -25.97 -7.76 4.76
CA ASP A 311 -26.59 -7.79 6.09
C ASP A 311 -26.15 -6.59 6.95
N ALA A 312 -24.90 -6.13 6.80
CA ALA A 312 -24.38 -4.98 7.52
C ALA A 312 -25.08 -3.68 7.08
N ASN A 313 -25.23 -3.46 5.78
CA ASN A 313 -25.94 -2.30 5.25
C ASN A 313 -27.43 -2.32 5.63
N PHE A 314 -28.10 -3.49 5.56
CA PHE A 314 -29.49 -3.60 6.01
C PHE A 314 -29.62 -3.24 7.49
N SER A 315 -28.76 -3.81 8.34
CA SER A 315 -28.79 -3.54 9.78
C SER A 315 -28.50 -2.07 10.10
N TRP A 316 -27.53 -1.44 9.42
CA TRP A 316 -27.22 -0.02 9.59
C TRP A 316 -28.38 0.89 9.19
N ALA A 317 -29.13 0.53 8.13
CA ALA A 317 -30.35 1.26 7.78
C ALA A 317 -31.37 1.19 8.92
N MET A 318 -31.62 -0.02 9.45
CA MET A 318 -32.59 -0.20 10.54
C MET A 318 -32.17 0.52 11.83
N GLU A 319 -30.87 0.53 12.16
CA GLU A 319 -30.32 1.24 13.32
C GLU A 319 -30.39 2.77 13.17
N GLY A 320 -30.21 3.30 11.95
CA GLY A 320 -30.19 4.74 11.66
C GLY A 320 -31.58 5.40 11.56
N GLY A 321 -32.64 4.61 11.43
CA GLY A 321 -34.02 5.07 11.29
C GLY A 321 -34.36 5.61 9.89
N GLU A 322 -35.65 5.53 9.54
CA GLU A 322 -36.17 5.80 8.18
C GLU A 322 -35.91 7.23 7.67
N ASN A 323 -35.71 8.19 8.57
CA ASN A 323 -35.55 9.61 8.25
C ASN A 323 -34.08 10.03 8.01
N SER A 324 -33.12 9.09 8.00
CA SER A 324 -31.73 9.42 7.73
C SER A 324 -31.40 9.31 6.24
N ASP A 325 -30.55 10.21 5.73
CA ASP A 325 -30.00 10.11 4.37
C ASP A 325 -29.23 8.79 4.14
N ILE A 326 -28.79 8.16 5.23
CA ILE A 326 -28.08 6.88 5.24
C ILE A 326 -29.05 5.72 4.97
N TYR A 327 -30.31 5.82 5.39
CA TYR A 327 -31.31 4.75 5.30
C TYR A 327 -31.49 4.24 3.86
N THR A 328 -31.86 5.14 2.94
CA THR A 328 -32.11 4.78 1.54
C THR A 328 -30.85 4.28 0.85
N LEU A 329 -29.69 4.90 1.11
CA LEU A 329 -28.42 4.49 0.50
C LEU A 329 -27.99 3.09 0.97
N ALA A 330 -28.11 2.83 2.26
CA ALA A 330 -27.75 1.56 2.86
C ALA A 330 -28.72 0.44 2.41
N LEU A 331 -30.03 0.69 2.36
CA LEU A 331 -30.99 -0.26 1.82
C LEU A 331 -30.80 -0.53 0.33
N ASN A 332 -30.52 0.49 -0.48
CA ASN A 332 -30.16 0.29 -1.88
C ASN A 332 -28.92 -0.60 -2.00
N THR A 333 -27.88 -0.33 -1.20
CA THR A 333 -26.66 -1.18 -1.19
C THR A 333 -26.98 -2.61 -0.79
N ALA A 334 -27.76 -2.80 0.29
CA ALA A 334 -28.16 -4.12 0.76
C ALA A 334 -28.98 -4.87 -0.30
N TYR A 335 -29.93 -4.22 -0.97
CA TYR A 335 -30.72 -4.81 -2.04
C TYR A 335 -29.82 -5.25 -3.21
N ARG A 336 -28.91 -4.39 -3.67
CA ARG A 336 -28.00 -4.70 -4.77
C ARG A 336 -27.03 -5.84 -4.44
N GLU A 337 -26.49 -5.87 -3.23
CA GLU A 337 -25.68 -6.99 -2.73
C GLU A 337 -26.51 -8.29 -2.65
N ASN A 338 -27.79 -8.21 -2.26
CA ASN A 338 -28.68 -9.37 -2.29
C ASN A 338 -28.88 -9.90 -3.72
N GLN A 339 -29.07 -9.02 -4.70
CA GLN A 339 -29.17 -9.44 -6.11
C GLN A 339 -27.88 -10.14 -6.58
N ILE A 340 -26.69 -9.67 -6.16
CA ILE A 340 -25.44 -10.36 -6.48
C ILE A 340 -25.46 -11.79 -5.93
N VAL A 341 -25.85 -11.97 -4.66
CA VAL A 341 -25.86 -13.30 -4.03
C VAL A 341 -26.92 -14.20 -4.66
N GLU A 342 -28.11 -13.67 -4.98
CA GLU A 342 -29.18 -14.43 -5.65
C GLU A 342 -28.80 -14.85 -7.08
N THR A 343 -28.10 -13.99 -7.82
CA THR A 343 -27.73 -14.27 -9.21
C THR A 343 -26.49 -15.16 -9.31
N TYR A 344 -25.46 -14.90 -8.51
CA TYR A 344 -24.14 -15.51 -8.67
C TYR A 344 -23.81 -16.60 -7.64
N PHE A 345 -24.58 -16.71 -6.54
CA PHE A 345 -24.48 -17.77 -5.54
C PHE A 345 -25.84 -18.46 -5.25
N PRO A 346 -26.70 -18.72 -6.26
CA PRO A 346 -28.08 -19.14 -6.04
C PRO A 346 -28.24 -20.48 -5.32
N ASN A 347 -27.35 -21.45 -5.58
CA ASN A 347 -27.46 -22.77 -4.96
C ASN A 347 -26.99 -22.72 -3.51
N THR A 348 -25.88 -22.03 -3.25
CA THR A 348 -25.35 -21.81 -1.90
C THR A 348 -26.34 -21.04 -1.05
N LEU A 349 -26.93 -19.96 -1.57
CA LEU A 349 -27.92 -19.16 -0.86
C LEU A 349 -29.13 -20.00 -0.45
N ARG A 350 -29.70 -20.77 -1.39
CA ARG A 350 -30.86 -21.65 -1.13
C ARG A 350 -30.58 -22.76 -0.13
N ALA A 351 -29.35 -23.28 -0.10
CA ALA A 351 -28.95 -24.32 0.84
C ALA A 351 -28.62 -23.79 2.24
N SER A 352 -28.54 -22.45 2.41
CA SER A 352 -28.13 -21.77 3.63
C SER A 352 -29.28 -21.07 4.35
N ASP A 353 -29.04 -20.66 5.59
CA ASP A 353 -29.98 -19.90 6.40
C ASP A 353 -29.90 -18.38 6.14
N TYR A 354 -29.22 -17.97 5.07
CA TYR A 354 -29.02 -16.56 4.70
C TYR A 354 -30.10 -16.00 3.76
N SER A 355 -31.10 -16.80 3.40
CA SER A 355 -32.23 -16.31 2.62
C SER A 355 -32.97 -15.21 3.40
N TRP A 356 -33.22 -14.07 2.74
CA TRP A 356 -34.02 -12.99 3.32
C TRP A 356 -35.50 -13.39 3.40
N SER A 357 -36.20 -12.87 4.40
CA SER A 357 -37.66 -12.96 4.43
C SER A 357 -38.29 -12.07 3.36
N ALA A 358 -39.55 -12.35 3.00
CA ALA A 358 -40.31 -11.51 2.07
C ALA A 358 -40.36 -10.04 2.53
N ASP A 359 -40.54 -9.82 3.84
CA ASP A 359 -40.60 -8.47 4.42
C ASP A 359 -39.26 -7.72 4.26
N GLN A 360 -38.13 -8.39 4.48
CA GLN A 360 -36.80 -7.79 4.30
C GLN A 360 -36.58 -7.38 2.84
N LEU A 361 -36.96 -8.24 1.91
CA LEU A 361 -36.83 -7.99 0.49
C LEU A 361 -37.69 -6.80 0.05
N GLU A 362 -38.96 -6.75 0.47
CA GLU A 362 -39.87 -5.66 0.13
C GLU A 362 -39.39 -4.31 0.69
N VAL A 363 -38.91 -4.28 1.94
CA VAL A 363 -38.34 -3.06 2.55
C VAL A 363 -37.13 -2.56 1.75
N ALA A 364 -36.19 -3.46 1.41
CA ALA A 364 -34.99 -3.08 0.67
C ALA A 364 -35.32 -2.64 -0.77
N LYS A 365 -36.23 -3.35 -1.43
CA LYS A 365 -36.68 -3.07 -2.80
C LYS A 365 -37.40 -1.73 -2.93
N LYS A 366 -38.26 -1.38 -1.97
CA LYS A 366 -38.96 -0.08 -1.93
C LYS A 366 -38.00 1.10 -1.91
N ASN A 367 -36.80 0.90 -1.37
CA ASN A 367 -35.75 1.92 -1.24
C ASN A 367 -34.65 1.79 -2.30
N MET A 368 -34.88 0.98 -3.33
CA MET A 368 -33.97 0.85 -4.47
C MET A 368 -33.91 2.16 -5.25
N LEU A 369 -32.70 2.52 -5.69
CA LEU A 369 -32.43 3.69 -6.53
C LEU A 369 -32.10 3.20 -7.96
N PRO A 370 -33.11 3.06 -8.86
CA PRO A 370 -32.91 2.48 -10.19
C PRO A 370 -31.95 3.29 -11.05
N ASP A 371 -32.05 4.62 -11.01
CA ASP A 371 -31.26 5.52 -11.85
C ASP A 371 -29.83 5.74 -11.33
N LYS A 372 -29.49 5.16 -10.17
CA LYS A 372 -28.17 5.30 -9.56
C LYS A 372 -27.30 4.12 -9.93
N ALA A 373 -26.23 4.40 -10.68
CA ALA A 373 -25.21 3.40 -10.98
C ALA A 373 -24.66 2.78 -9.68
N PHE A 374 -24.73 1.46 -9.60
CA PHE A 374 -24.24 0.70 -8.46
C PHE A 374 -22.88 0.07 -8.78
N SER A 375 -21.97 0.18 -7.82
CA SER A 375 -20.68 -0.51 -7.83
C SER A 375 -20.46 -1.07 -6.44
N SER A 376 -20.37 -2.39 -6.32
CA SER A 376 -20.11 -3.04 -5.03
C SER A 376 -18.73 -2.64 -4.51
N TRP A 377 -18.66 -2.41 -3.20
CA TRP A 377 -17.40 -2.17 -2.50
C TRP A 377 -16.63 -3.45 -2.24
N VAL A 378 -17.31 -4.60 -2.30
CA VAL A 378 -16.72 -5.92 -2.12
C VAL A 378 -15.69 -6.16 -3.21
N SER A 379 -14.50 -6.56 -2.79
CA SER A 379 -13.41 -6.94 -3.70
C SER A 379 -13.01 -5.87 -4.74
N ARG A 380 -13.33 -4.58 -4.51
CA ARG A 380 -12.99 -3.51 -5.48
C ARG A 380 -11.49 -3.31 -5.67
N HIS A 381 -10.68 -3.80 -4.73
CA HIS A 381 -9.22 -3.70 -4.75
C HIS A 381 -8.58 -4.70 -5.72
N LEU A 382 -9.33 -5.67 -6.24
CA LEU A 382 -8.85 -6.63 -7.22
C LEU A 382 -8.37 -5.93 -8.50
N ILE A 383 -7.22 -6.36 -9.00
CA ILE A 383 -6.68 -5.90 -10.28
C ILE A 383 -7.40 -6.64 -11.41
N THR A 384 -8.26 -5.92 -12.13
CA THR A 384 -9.09 -6.49 -13.22
C THR A 384 -8.76 -5.92 -14.60
N ARG A 385 -8.09 -4.76 -14.66
CA ARG A 385 -7.69 -4.11 -15.92
C ARG A 385 -6.51 -4.78 -16.61
N PHE A 386 -5.68 -5.47 -15.83
CA PHE A 386 -4.49 -6.15 -16.30
C PHE A 386 -4.49 -7.57 -15.78
N THR A 387 -4.10 -8.50 -16.63
CA THR A 387 -3.83 -9.87 -16.22
C THR A 387 -2.52 -9.95 -15.46
N GLU A 388 -2.39 -10.99 -14.63
CA GLU A 388 -1.13 -11.31 -13.95
C GLU A 388 0.04 -11.43 -14.95
N PHE A 389 -0.19 -12.08 -16.09
CA PHE A 389 0.80 -12.22 -17.15
C PHE A 389 1.26 -10.87 -17.73
N GLN A 390 0.33 -9.94 -17.97
CA GLN A 390 0.67 -8.60 -18.46
C GLN A 390 1.52 -7.83 -17.45
N ILE A 391 1.18 -7.90 -16.16
CA ILE A 391 1.97 -7.24 -15.10
C ILE A 391 3.36 -7.87 -14.98
N GLY A 392 3.45 -9.20 -14.99
CA GLY A 392 4.74 -9.91 -14.95
C GLY A 392 5.62 -9.57 -16.16
N THR A 393 5.04 -9.55 -17.35
CA THR A 393 5.74 -9.17 -18.59
C THR A 393 6.21 -7.73 -18.53
N PHE A 394 5.36 -6.81 -18.07
CA PHE A 394 5.71 -5.39 -17.92
C PHE A 394 6.93 -5.20 -17.02
N PHE A 395 6.93 -5.76 -15.82
CA PHE A 395 8.06 -5.62 -14.90
C PHE A 395 9.32 -6.34 -15.40
N ALA A 396 9.19 -7.51 -16.03
CA ALA A 396 10.33 -8.22 -16.63
C ALA A 396 10.99 -7.41 -17.76
N LEU A 397 10.19 -6.84 -18.67
CA LEU A 397 10.69 -5.99 -19.75
C LEU A 397 11.31 -4.69 -19.21
N LEU A 398 10.70 -4.09 -18.18
CA LEU A 398 11.21 -2.89 -17.55
C LEU A 398 12.58 -3.13 -16.88
N THR A 399 12.71 -4.23 -16.14
CA THR A 399 14.00 -4.65 -15.55
C THR A 399 15.04 -4.91 -16.64
N LEU A 400 14.68 -5.66 -17.70
CA LEU A 400 15.58 -5.94 -18.81
C LEU A 400 16.03 -4.66 -19.52
N ALA A 401 15.14 -3.71 -19.77
CA ALA A 401 15.45 -2.44 -20.42
C ALA A 401 16.51 -1.65 -19.62
N PHE A 402 16.38 -1.57 -18.30
CA PHE A 402 17.37 -0.90 -17.46
C PHE A 402 18.74 -1.62 -17.45
N LEU A 403 18.74 -2.96 -17.44
CA LEU A 403 19.98 -3.74 -17.51
C LEU A 403 20.68 -3.61 -18.87
N LEU A 404 19.92 -3.61 -19.97
CA LEU A 404 20.44 -3.37 -21.32
C LEU A 404 21.03 -1.95 -21.44
N LEU A 405 20.39 -0.95 -20.83
CA LEU A 405 20.91 0.42 -20.79
C LEU A 405 22.22 0.51 -19.99
N ASP A 406 22.33 -0.13 -18.82
CA ASP A 406 23.62 -0.21 -18.09
C ASP A 406 24.71 -0.86 -18.94
N PHE A 407 24.38 -1.96 -19.61
CA PHE A 407 25.31 -2.67 -20.48
C PHE A 407 25.77 -1.82 -21.68
N TYR A 408 24.85 -1.13 -22.33
CA TYR A 408 25.14 -0.22 -23.44
C TYR A 408 26.07 0.91 -22.99
N LEU A 409 25.75 1.57 -21.88
CA LEU A 409 26.56 2.65 -21.32
C LEU A 409 27.96 2.17 -20.88
N LYS A 410 28.08 0.94 -20.37
CA LYS A 410 29.38 0.32 -20.07
C LYS A 410 30.26 0.24 -21.32
N ARG A 411 29.70 -0.22 -22.45
CA ARG A 411 30.45 -0.35 -23.71
C ARG A 411 30.83 1.01 -24.30
N TYR A 412 29.93 1.99 -24.22
CA TYR A 412 30.20 3.34 -24.71
C TYR A 412 31.38 3.99 -23.96
N GLN A 413 31.40 3.87 -22.62
CA GLN A 413 32.51 4.39 -21.79
C GLN A 413 33.88 3.80 -22.17
N VAL A 414 33.93 2.48 -22.43
CA VAL A 414 35.18 1.79 -22.82
C VAL A 414 35.67 2.25 -24.20
N ARG A 415 34.76 2.58 -25.12
CA ARG A 415 35.12 3.08 -26.45
C ARG A 415 35.59 4.54 -26.43
N SER A 416 35.01 5.39 -25.57
CA SER A 416 35.42 6.79 -25.44
C SER A 416 36.74 7.00 -24.69
N SER A 417 37.24 5.98 -24.00
CA SER A 417 38.51 6.01 -23.26
C SER A 417 39.69 5.39 -24.01
N ARG A 418 39.46 4.87 -25.22
CA ARG A 418 40.49 4.44 -26.17
C ARG A 418 40.59 5.50 -27.26
#